data_AF-A0A838UDA2-F1
#
_entry.id   AF-A0A838UDA2-F1
#
_cell.length_a   1.000
_cell.length_b   1.000
_cell.length_c   1.000
_cell.angle_alpha   90.00
_cell.angle_beta   90.00
_cell.angle_gamma   90.00
#
_symmetry.space_group_name_H-M   'P 1'
#
loop_
_entity.id
_entity.type
_entity.pdbx_description
1 polymer ?
#
loop_
_entity_poly.entity_id
_entity_poly.type
_entity_poly.pdbx_seq_one_letter_code
_entity_poly.pdbx_strand_id
1 'polypeptide(L)'
;MTIQAATPPQGRGPGGVARRLLGHRGVRAAVVLWAAGYVVVLALAHGSLPFDRPAMAALSFAAQMAEPTLGLIEIFILIGLVFLLTRKRVIPDIAARAPDRAVAWRETLMLLGYAAGGQVGGWILGPLLGYRPFSFHIAGTLVGCAVPPRPGEVWTWALYNFTVFAAVPYLAFRRRYSDTQLNLRSTDRAGDLRLILIVCTVESAVELGAFGKALFGLTPRQVLMGAPLSFFVFFIGTVLPTMILIYAILLPRYLKLTGSTASTVLLGGLTYAAMHIVEGWSLFDSPKDTALSLIFVLFTYFGPGMIKSVLTLRTGNAWVHALGYHAIAPHTIVDTPLMVRSFGIAPS
;
A
#
# COMPACT_ATOMS: atom_id res chain seq x y z
N MET A 1 -12.70 37.79 30.92
CA MET A 1 -13.00 36.76 29.89
C MET A 1 -12.28 35.49 30.31
N THR A 2 -12.99 34.60 31.02
CA THR A 2 -12.40 33.46 31.71
C THR A 2 -12.32 32.28 30.74
N ILE A 3 -11.11 31.86 30.39
CA ILE A 3 -10.90 30.69 29.53
C ILE A 3 -11.25 29.44 30.34
N GLN A 4 -12.43 28.89 30.08
CA GLN A 4 -12.87 27.61 30.65
C GLN A 4 -12.00 26.51 30.02
N ALA A 5 -11.08 25.95 30.81
CA ALA A 5 -10.27 24.82 30.40
C ALA A 5 -11.18 23.62 30.09
N ALA A 6 -11.19 23.18 28.84
CA ALA A 6 -11.92 22.00 28.41
C ALA A 6 -11.39 20.78 29.17
N THR A 7 -12.27 20.16 29.95
CA THR A 7 -11.98 18.93 30.68
C THR A 7 -11.60 17.83 29.68
N PRO A 8 -10.46 17.13 29.85
CA PRO A 8 -10.11 16.05 28.95
C PRO A 8 -11.14 14.92 29.08
N PRO A 9 -11.56 14.28 27.97
CA PRO A 9 -12.53 13.20 28.03
C PRO A 9 -11.96 12.05 28.86
N GLN A 10 -12.66 11.72 29.95
CA GLN A 10 -12.34 10.62 30.85
C GLN A 10 -12.09 9.32 30.06
N GLY A 11 -11.03 8.61 30.45
CA GLY A 11 -10.52 7.41 29.80
C GLY A 11 -11.61 6.37 29.56
N ARG A 12 -11.95 6.15 28.28
CA ARG A 12 -12.92 5.13 27.87
C ARG A 12 -12.21 3.78 27.79
N GLY A 13 -12.68 2.80 28.57
CA GLY A 13 -12.12 1.44 28.55
C GLY A 13 -12.14 0.80 27.16
N PRO A 14 -11.26 -0.19 26.90
CA PRO A 14 -11.05 -0.81 25.59
C PRO A 14 -12.35 -1.36 24.96
N GLY A 15 -13.29 -1.87 25.76
CA GLY A 15 -14.60 -2.35 25.27
C GLY A 15 -15.45 -1.28 24.59
N GLY A 16 -15.33 -0.01 25.01
CA GLY A 16 -16.07 1.10 24.41
C GLY A 16 -15.51 1.57 23.06
N VAL A 17 -14.24 1.26 22.76
CA VAL A 17 -13.63 1.54 21.46
C VAL A 17 -14.00 0.43 20.47
N ALA A 18 -13.85 -0.83 20.86
CA ALA A 18 -14.22 -1.99 20.04
C ALA A 18 -15.70 -1.93 19.60
N ARG A 19 -16.62 -1.68 20.55
CA ARG A 19 -18.05 -1.56 20.24
C ARG A 19 -18.35 -0.44 19.24
N ARG A 20 -17.64 0.69 19.31
CA ARG A 20 -17.80 1.81 18.34
C ARG A 20 -17.26 1.46 16.96
N LEU A 21 -16.13 0.78 16.87
CA LEU A 21 -15.58 0.31 15.59
C LEU A 21 -16.50 -0.72 14.93
N LEU A 22 -16.98 -1.70 15.68
CA LEU A 22 -17.96 -2.68 15.20
C LEU A 22 -19.30 -2.04 14.84
N GLY A 23 -19.67 -0.96 15.51
CA GLY A 23 -20.83 -0.13 15.17
C GLY A 23 -20.63 0.74 13.92
N HIS A 24 -19.41 0.90 13.40
CA HIS A 24 -19.16 1.74 12.23
C HIS A 24 -19.65 1.06 10.95
N ARG A 25 -20.52 1.74 10.18
CA ARG A 25 -21.15 1.16 8.97
C ARG A 25 -20.11 0.72 7.93
N GLY A 26 -19.08 1.53 7.71
CA GLY A 26 -18.01 1.19 6.76
C GLY A 26 -17.20 -0.04 7.16
N VAL A 27 -16.99 -0.27 8.47
CA VAL A 27 -16.27 -1.46 8.96
C VAL A 27 -17.13 -2.70 8.74
N ARG A 28 -18.42 -2.63 9.08
CA ARG A 28 -19.37 -3.72 8.82
C ARG A 28 -19.47 -4.04 7.32
N ALA A 29 -19.56 -3.02 6.48
CA ALA A 29 -19.56 -3.20 5.03
C ALA A 29 -18.28 -3.88 4.54
N ALA A 30 -17.10 -3.46 5.02
CA ALA A 30 -15.84 -4.10 4.66
C ALA A 30 -15.79 -5.58 5.07
N VAL A 31 -16.25 -5.93 6.27
CA VAL A 31 -16.33 -7.33 6.74
C VAL A 31 -17.29 -8.16 5.88
N VAL A 32 -18.48 -7.63 5.57
CA VAL A 32 -19.47 -8.31 4.73
C VAL A 32 -18.93 -8.51 3.32
N LEU A 33 -18.32 -7.49 2.72
CA LEU A 33 -17.74 -7.57 1.39
C LEU A 33 -16.54 -8.53 1.33
N TRP A 34 -15.71 -8.56 2.38
CA TRP A 34 -14.62 -9.52 2.49
C TRP A 34 -15.15 -10.97 2.49
N ALA A 35 -16.13 -11.26 3.35
CA ALA A 35 -16.76 -12.59 3.41
C ALA A 35 -17.48 -12.96 2.09
N ALA A 36 -18.19 -12.01 1.49
CA ALA A 36 -18.85 -12.22 0.21
C ALA A 36 -17.83 -12.51 -0.91
N GLY A 37 -16.68 -11.83 -0.92
CA GLY A 37 -15.60 -12.09 -1.85
C GLY A 37 -15.11 -13.54 -1.78
N TYR A 38 -14.96 -14.11 -0.58
CA TYR A 38 -14.59 -15.51 -0.41
C TYR A 38 -15.65 -16.46 -0.99
N VAL A 39 -16.92 -16.20 -0.73
CA VAL A 39 -18.02 -17.00 -1.29
C VAL A 39 -18.00 -16.97 -2.83
N VAL A 40 -17.80 -15.79 -3.41
CA VAL A 40 -17.72 -15.63 -4.87
C VAL A 40 -16.52 -16.37 -5.44
N VAL A 41 -15.33 -16.24 -4.83
CA VAL A 41 -14.14 -16.97 -5.29
C VAL A 41 -14.36 -18.48 -5.24
N LEU A 42 -14.91 -19.00 -4.14
CA LEU A 42 -15.21 -20.44 -4.02
C LEU A 42 -16.19 -20.92 -5.10
N ALA A 43 -17.17 -20.09 -5.47
CA ALA A 43 -18.12 -20.41 -6.52
C ALA A 43 -17.49 -20.38 -7.94
N LEU A 44 -16.54 -19.48 -8.19
CA LEU A 44 -15.97 -19.24 -9.53
C LEU A 44 -14.67 -20.01 -9.81
N ALA A 45 -13.86 -20.29 -8.79
CA ALA A 45 -12.50 -20.82 -8.96
C ALA A 45 -12.45 -22.34 -9.22
N HIS A 46 -13.50 -23.08 -8.88
CA HIS A 46 -13.58 -24.54 -9.07
C HIS A 46 -12.35 -25.32 -8.55
N GLY A 47 -11.74 -24.85 -7.46
CA GLY A 47 -10.59 -25.48 -6.83
C GLY A 47 -9.21 -25.05 -7.34
N SER A 48 -9.12 -24.06 -8.24
CA SER A 48 -7.85 -23.48 -8.70
C SER A 48 -7.96 -22.00 -9.04
N LEU A 49 -6.89 -21.22 -8.84
CA LEU A 49 -6.85 -19.81 -9.22
C LEU A 49 -6.12 -19.64 -10.56
N PRO A 50 -6.58 -18.79 -11.48
CA PRO A 50 -6.03 -18.69 -12.83
C PRO A 50 -4.74 -17.83 -12.91
N PHE A 51 -4.24 -17.30 -11.79
CA PHE A 51 -3.19 -16.28 -11.77
C PHE A 51 -1.77 -16.84 -12.00
N ASP A 52 -0.93 -16.13 -12.77
CA ASP A 52 0.52 -16.39 -12.85
C ASP A 52 1.23 -15.86 -11.59
N ARG A 53 1.37 -16.73 -10.57
CA ARG A 53 2.02 -16.42 -9.29
C ARG A 53 3.01 -17.52 -8.89
N PRO A 54 4.18 -17.61 -9.53
CA PRO A 54 5.12 -18.71 -9.32
C PRO A 54 5.55 -18.92 -7.87
N ALA A 55 5.68 -17.85 -7.07
CA ALA A 55 6.01 -17.96 -5.64
C ALA A 55 4.91 -18.66 -4.82
N MET A 56 3.68 -18.69 -5.33
CA MET A 56 2.53 -19.33 -4.69
C MET A 56 2.15 -20.67 -5.35
N ALA A 57 2.81 -21.06 -6.45
CA ALA A 57 2.40 -22.22 -7.26
C ALA A 57 2.47 -23.56 -6.50
N ALA A 58 3.36 -23.67 -5.51
CA ALA A 58 3.48 -24.86 -4.67
C ALA A 58 2.42 -24.93 -3.55
N LEU A 59 1.65 -23.87 -3.33
CA LEU A 59 0.62 -23.83 -2.30
C LEU A 59 -0.68 -24.46 -2.83
N SER A 60 -1.32 -25.27 -1.98
CA SER A 60 -2.66 -25.77 -2.26
C SER A 60 -3.66 -24.63 -2.45
N PHE A 61 -4.76 -24.87 -3.17
CA PHE A 61 -5.81 -23.87 -3.33
C PHE A 61 -6.30 -23.31 -1.99
N ALA A 62 -6.51 -24.19 -0.99
CA ALA A 62 -6.91 -23.76 0.35
C ALA A 62 -5.87 -22.84 1.02
N ALA A 63 -4.58 -23.12 0.85
CA ALA A 63 -3.52 -22.26 1.37
C ALA A 63 -3.48 -20.90 0.65
N GLN A 64 -3.62 -20.88 -0.68
CA GLN A 64 -3.71 -19.63 -1.45
C GLN A 64 -4.96 -18.82 -1.09
N MET A 65 -6.06 -19.47 -0.73
CA MET A 65 -7.27 -18.83 -0.23
C MET A 65 -7.10 -18.30 1.19
N ALA A 66 -6.38 -19.00 2.06
CA ALA A 66 -6.15 -18.56 3.43
C ALA A 66 -5.19 -17.36 3.52
N GLU A 67 -4.21 -17.29 2.62
CA GLU A 67 -3.12 -16.32 2.64
C GLU A 67 -3.60 -14.86 2.78
N PRO A 68 -4.57 -14.35 2.01
CA PRO A 68 -4.97 -12.95 2.16
C PRO A 68 -5.63 -12.62 3.51
N THR A 69 -6.33 -13.58 4.11
CA THR A 69 -6.90 -13.40 5.47
C THR A 69 -5.80 -13.46 6.52
N LEU A 70 -4.80 -14.33 6.36
CA LEU A 70 -3.62 -14.36 7.24
C LEU A 70 -2.83 -13.06 7.15
N GLY A 71 -2.59 -12.54 5.94
CA GLY A 71 -2.00 -11.23 5.72
C GLY A 71 -2.85 -10.13 6.37
N LEU A 72 -4.17 -10.12 6.21
CA LEU A 72 -5.02 -9.13 6.88
C LEU A 72 -4.96 -9.22 8.42
N ILE A 73 -4.84 -10.42 8.98
CA ILE A 73 -4.64 -10.61 10.43
C ILE A 73 -3.32 -9.98 10.87
N GLU A 74 -2.23 -10.22 10.14
CA GLU A 74 -0.94 -9.58 10.38
C GLU A 74 -1.06 -8.04 10.35
N ILE A 75 -1.72 -7.49 9.33
CA ILE A 75 -2.00 -6.05 9.25
C ILE A 75 -2.70 -5.54 10.51
N PHE A 76 -3.69 -6.27 11.04
CA PHE A 76 -4.34 -5.86 12.28
C PHE A 76 -3.42 -5.93 13.50
N ILE A 77 -2.54 -6.92 13.57
CA ILE A 77 -1.51 -7.02 14.62
C ILE A 77 -0.57 -5.82 14.55
N LEU A 78 -0.07 -5.46 13.35
CA LEU A 78 0.76 -4.28 13.14
C LEU A 78 0.04 -2.98 13.48
N ILE A 79 -1.23 -2.84 13.09
CA ILE A 79 -2.05 -1.69 13.48
C ILE A 79 -2.11 -1.60 15.01
N GLY A 80 -2.38 -2.72 15.70
CA GLY A 80 -2.36 -2.80 17.16
C GLY A 80 -1.04 -2.36 17.77
N LEU A 81 0.09 -2.83 17.21
CA LEU A 81 1.43 -2.43 17.59
C LEU A 81 1.66 -0.91 17.41
N VAL A 82 1.26 -0.35 16.27
CA VAL A 82 1.36 1.10 16.03
C VAL A 82 0.56 1.89 17.05
N PHE A 83 -0.67 1.46 17.37
CA PHE A 83 -1.47 2.08 18.42
C PHE A 83 -0.77 2.00 19.79
N LEU A 84 -0.18 0.86 20.13
CA LEU A 84 0.55 0.66 21.37
C LEU A 84 1.77 1.59 21.47
N LEU A 85 2.57 1.68 20.40
CA LEU A 85 3.79 2.50 20.35
C LEU A 85 3.48 4.00 20.35
N THR A 86 2.37 4.39 19.73
CA THR A 86 1.95 5.79 19.63
C THR A 86 0.94 6.20 20.71
N ARG A 87 0.67 5.36 21.71
CA ARG A 87 -0.37 5.62 22.74
C ARG A 87 -0.14 6.89 23.57
N LYS A 88 1.13 7.27 23.75
CA LYS A 88 1.54 8.49 24.49
C LYS A 88 1.90 9.65 23.56
N ARG A 89 1.75 9.48 22.25
CA ARG A 89 2.13 10.48 21.27
C ARG A 89 1.03 11.52 21.12
N VAL A 90 1.41 12.79 20.95
CA VAL A 90 0.51 13.84 20.46
C VAL A 90 0.27 13.60 18.98
N ILE A 91 -0.96 13.23 18.64
CA ILE A 91 -1.35 12.92 17.26
C ILE A 91 -1.64 14.23 16.54
N PRO A 92 -0.97 14.54 15.42
CA PRO A 92 -1.26 15.76 14.68
C PRO A 92 -2.68 15.75 14.09
N ASP A 93 -3.35 16.90 14.14
CA ASP A 93 -4.59 17.09 13.39
C ASP A 93 -4.26 17.26 11.90
N ILE A 94 -4.29 16.16 11.16
CA ILE A 94 -4.04 16.21 9.71
C ILE A 94 -5.25 16.69 8.91
N ALA A 95 -6.46 16.72 9.49
CA ALA A 95 -7.63 17.25 8.79
C ALA A 95 -7.50 18.77 8.65
N ALA A 96 -6.93 19.44 9.65
CA ALA A 96 -6.58 20.87 9.60
C ALA A 96 -5.50 21.19 8.55
N ARG A 97 -4.77 20.19 8.05
CA ARG A 97 -3.76 20.34 6.97
C ARG A 97 -4.37 20.35 5.57
N ALA A 98 -5.62 19.90 5.43
CA ALA A 98 -6.38 19.97 4.19
C ALA A 98 -7.17 21.29 4.10
N PRO A 99 -7.45 21.78 2.87
CA PRO A 99 -8.27 22.97 2.68
C PRO A 99 -9.72 22.73 3.15
N ASP A 100 -10.56 23.75 3.07
CA ASP A 100 -11.97 23.65 3.39
C ASP A 100 -12.69 22.58 2.57
N ARG A 101 -13.79 22.07 3.13
CA ARG A 101 -14.47 20.86 2.65
C ARG A 101 -14.80 20.89 1.15
N ALA A 102 -15.27 22.03 0.64
CA ALA A 102 -15.60 22.19 -0.78
C ALA A 102 -14.38 22.05 -1.69
N VAL A 103 -13.26 22.68 -1.31
CA VAL A 103 -11.99 22.58 -2.06
C VAL A 103 -11.40 21.18 -1.92
N ALA A 104 -11.42 20.60 -0.71
CA ALA A 104 -10.94 19.25 -0.45
C ALA A 104 -11.70 18.20 -1.28
N TRP A 105 -13.02 18.34 -1.42
CA TRP A 105 -13.84 17.48 -2.28
C TRP A 105 -13.39 17.56 -3.73
N ARG A 106 -13.29 18.79 -4.26
CA ARG A 106 -12.89 19.04 -5.65
C ARG A 106 -11.49 18.50 -5.94
N GLU A 107 -10.52 18.76 -5.07
CA GLU A 107 -9.15 18.23 -5.19
C GLU A 107 -9.12 16.71 -5.14
N THR A 108 -9.93 16.09 -4.27
CA THR A 108 -10.01 14.64 -4.15
C THR A 108 -10.52 14.01 -5.44
N LEU A 109 -11.63 14.53 -5.99
CA LEU A 109 -12.19 14.02 -7.25
C LEU A 109 -11.25 14.21 -8.42
N MET A 110 -10.63 15.40 -8.56
CA MET A 110 -9.65 15.64 -9.60
C MET A 110 -8.45 14.69 -9.49
N LEU A 111 -7.95 14.45 -8.29
CA LEU A 111 -6.78 13.61 -8.09
C LEU A 111 -7.08 12.13 -8.31
N LEU A 112 -8.28 11.67 -7.93
CA LEU A 112 -8.75 10.32 -8.24
C LEU A 112 -8.96 10.13 -9.75
N GLY A 113 -9.58 11.09 -10.43
CA GLY A 113 -9.73 11.07 -11.89
C GLY A 113 -8.37 11.09 -12.61
N TYR A 114 -7.44 11.91 -12.13
CA TYR A 114 -6.06 11.94 -12.62
C TYR A 114 -5.35 10.60 -12.40
N ALA A 115 -5.48 10.00 -11.22
CA ALA A 115 -4.88 8.70 -10.92
C ALA A 115 -5.45 7.59 -11.82
N ALA A 116 -6.77 7.56 -12.03
CA ALA A 116 -7.41 6.65 -12.98
C ALA A 116 -6.92 6.87 -14.42
N GLY A 117 -6.80 8.13 -14.85
CA GLY A 117 -6.22 8.47 -16.15
C GLY A 117 -4.77 8.02 -16.30
N GLY A 118 -3.96 8.14 -15.24
CA GLY A 118 -2.60 7.59 -15.20
C GLY A 118 -2.58 6.06 -15.30
N GLN A 119 -3.49 5.35 -14.65
CA GLN A 119 -3.59 3.90 -14.76
C GLN A 119 -3.93 3.46 -16.19
N VAL A 120 -4.91 4.11 -16.81
CA VAL A 120 -5.25 3.89 -18.23
C VAL A 120 -4.08 4.21 -19.14
N GLY A 121 -3.37 5.32 -18.87
CA GLY A 121 -2.17 5.71 -19.60
C GLY A 121 -1.06 4.65 -19.53
N GLY A 122 -0.78 4.11 -18.34
CA GLY A 122 0.20 3.05 -18.14
C GLY A 122 -0.20 1.74 -18.82
N TRP A 123 -1.50 1.41 -18.78
CA TRP A 123 -2.06 0.24 -19.44
C TRP A 123 -1.89 0.30 -20.97
N ILE A 124 -2.00 1.49 -21.57
CA ILE A 124 -1.84 1.69 -23.03
C ILE A 124 -0.36 1.85 -23.41
N LEU A 125 0.39 2.68 -22.68
CA LEU A 125 1.76 3.06 -23.04
C LEU A 125 2.74 1.90 -22.95
N GLY A 126 2.62 1.03 -21.94
CA GLY A 126 3.47 -0.15 -21.80
C GLY A 126 3.49 -1.01 -23.08
N PRO A 127 2.32 -1.51 -23.54
CA PRO A 127 2.20 -2.25 -24.81
C PRO A 127 2.69 -1.49 -26.04
N LEU A 128 2.43 -0.18 -26.15
CA LEU A 128 2.94 0.63 -27.26
C LEU A 128 4.47 0.68 -27.32
N LEU A 129 5.15 0.55 -26.19
CA LEU A 129 6.60 0.48 -26.09
C LEU A 129 7.14 -0.96 -26.19
N GLY A 130 6.29 -1.96 -26.46
CA GLY A 130 6.66 -3.36 -26.52
C GLY A 130 6.86 -4.01 -25.15
N TYR A 131 6.28 -3.42 -24.09
CA TYR A 131 6.32 -3.91 -22.72
C TYR A 131 4.94 -4.38 -22.26
N ARG A 132 4.85 -4.94 -21.04
CA ARG A 132 3.55 -5.21 -20.42
C ARG A 132 2.88 -3.90 -19.98
N PRO A 133 1.55 -3.91 -19.77
CA PRO A 133 0.84 -2.86 -19.06
C PRO A 133 1.60 -2.37 -17.83
N PHE A 134 1.77 -1.05 -17.69
CA PHE A 134 2.32 -0.49 -16.47
C PHE A 134 1.22 -0.39 -15.42
N SER A 135 1.48 -1.03 -14.30
CA SER A 135 0.67 -0.99 -13.08
C SER A 135 1.41 -0.26 -11.97
N PHE A 136 0.83 -0.21 -10.77
CA PHE A 136 1.52 0.34 -9.61
C PHE A 136 2.67 -0.55 -9.10
N HIS A 137 2.69 -1.83 -9.51
CA HIS A 137 3.89 -2.68 -9.47
C HIS A 137 4.35 -3.04 -10.87
N ILE A 138 5.63 -3.40 -10.97
CA ILE A 138 6.15 -4.08 -12.14
C ILE A 138 5.68 -5.54 -12.09
N ALA A 139 5.41 -6.14 -13.24
CA ALA A 139 5.00 -7.53 -13.30
C ALA A 139 6.04 -8.45 -12.62
N GLY A 140 5.54 -9.30 -11.72
CA GLY A 140 6.33 -10.24 -10.93
C GLY A 140 6.67 -9.80 -9.52
N THR A 141 6.34 -8.56 -9.14
CA THR A 141 6.49 -8.08 -7.76
C THR A 141 5.68 -8.92 -6.77
N LEU A 142 6.26 -9.22 -5.61
CA LEU A 142 5.77 -10.05 -4.50
C LEU A 142 5.59 -11.54 -4.81
N VAL A 143 5.12 -11.88 -6.01
CA VAL A 143 4.67 -13.24 -6.36
C VAL A 143 5.50 -13.91 -7.45
N GLY A 144 6.48 -13.20 -8.01
CA GLY A 144 7.26 -13.64 -9.16
C GLY A 144 6.44 -13.62 -10.45
N CYS A 145 7.11 -13.86 -11.57
CA CYS A 145 6.49 -14.04 -12.88
C CYS A 145 7.29 -15.07 -13.67
N ALA A 146 6.63 -15.82 -14.56
CA ALA A 146 7.32 -16.81 -15.40
C ALA A 146 8.37 -16.17 -16.32
N VAL A 147 8.08 -14.97 -16.82
CA VAL A 147 8.98 -14.17 -17.67
C VAL A 147 9.35 -12.87 -16.96
N PRO A 148 10.58 -12.75 -16.42
CA PRO A 148 11.06 -11.54 -15.76
C PRO A 148 11.02 -10.31 -16.69
N PRO A 149 10.69 -9.12 -16.15
CA PRO A 149 10.75 -7.89 -16.92
C PRO A 149 12.18 -7.60 -17.37
N ARG A 150 12.31 -7.07 -18.59
CA ARG A 150 13.63 -6.62 -19.09
C ARG A 150 14.07 -5.35 -18.35
N PRO A 151 15.37 -5.06 -18.23
CA PRO A 151 15.84 -3.84 -17.57
C PRO A 151 15.21 -2.54 -18.11
N GLY A 152 15.00 -2.47 -19.43
CA GLY A 152 14.30 -1.34 -20.06
C GLY A 152 12.87 -1.19 -19.57
N GLU A 153 12.11 -2.30 -19.50
CA GLU A 153 10.75 -2.32 -18.98
C GLU A 153 10.70 -1.82 -17.53
N VAL A 154 11.62 -2.29 -16.68
CA VAL A 154 11.71 -1.89 -15.27
C VAL A 154 11.94 -0.39 -15.13
N TRP A 155 12.91 0.18 -15.84
CA TRP A 155 13.21 1.61 -15.72
C TRP A 155 12.13 2.49 -16.33
N THR A 156 11.56 2.11 -17.49
CA THR A 156 10.46 2.85 -18.08
C THR A 156 9.23 2.86 -17.18
N TRP A 157 8.88 1.70 -16.60
CA TRP A 157 7.82 1.58 -15.61
C TRP A 157 8.07 2.48 -14.39
N ALA A 158 9.27 2.40 -13.80
CA ALA A 158 9.59 3.16 -12.60
C ALA A 158 9.53 4.68 -12.85
N LEU A 159 10.07 5.14 -13.99
CA LEU A 159 10.04 6.55 -14.38
C LEU A 159 8.63 7.02 -14.71
N TYR A 160 7.83 6.19 -15.39
CA TYR A 160 6.42 6.48 -15.66
C TYR A 160 5.66 6.71 -14.36
N ASN A 161 5.71 5.73 -13.44
CA ASN A 161 4.99 5.83 -12.18
C ASN A 161 5.49 6.99 -11.32
N PHE A 162 6.80 7.18 -11.22
CA PHE A 162 7.37 8.33 -10.52
C PHE A 162 6.83 9.64 -11.09
N THR A 163 6.84 9.80 -12.41
CA THR A 163 6.43 11.04 -13.06
C THR A 163 4.94 11.30 -12.84
N VAL A 164 4.10 10.30 -13.17
CA VAL A 164 2.65 10.42 -13.17
C VAL A 164 2.12 10.47 -11.76
N PHE A 165 2.58 9.61 -10.84
CA PHE A 165 1.93 9.46 -9.54
C PHE A 165 2.70 10.10 -8.38
N ALA A 166 3.97 10.49 -8.55
CA ALA A 166 4.71 11.23 -7.53
C ALA A 166 5.01 12.68 -7.95
N ALA A 167 5.83 12.87 -8.99
CA ALA A 167 6.40 14.17 -9.34
C ALA A 167 5.32 15.18 -9.75
N VAL A 168 4.44 14.84 -10.70
CA VAL A 168 3.38 15.75 -11.16
C VAL A 168 2.41 16.11 -10.01
N PRO A 169 1.84 15.16 -9.24
CA PRO A 169 0.99 15.47 -8.10
C PRO A 169 1.72 16.32 -7.05
N TYR A 170 2.96 15.97 -6.70
CA TYR A 170 3.75 16.72 -5.73
C TYR A 170 3.95 18.17 -6.19
N LEU A 171 4.45 18.40 -7.41
CA LEU A 171 4.70 19.74 -7.92
C LEU A 171 3.42 20.56 -8.04
N ALA A 172 2.31 19.96 -8.45
CA ALA A 172 1.02 20.64 -8.54
C ALA A 172 0.49 21.09 -7.17
N PHE A 173 0.63 20.25 -6.14
CA PHE A 173 0.16 20.57 -4.79
C PHE A 173 1.15 21.42 -3.99
N ARG A 174 2.46 21.27 -4.21
CA ARG A 174 3.50 22.03 -3.48
C ARG A 174 3.45 23.54 -3.75
N ARG A 175 2.89 23.94 -4.89
CA ARG A 175 2.58 25.35 -5.22
C ARG A 175 1.59 26.00 -4.25
N ARG A 176 0.75 25.21 -3.58
CA ARG A 176 -0.34 25.69 -2.71
C ARG A 176 -0.21 25.24 -1.25
N TYR A 177 0.54 24.17 -1.00
CA TYR A 177 0.66 23.55 0.31
C TYR A 177 2.12 23.41 0.73
N SER A 178 2.40 23.66 2.00
CA SER A 178 3.71 23.40 2.62
C SER A 178 3.97 21.90 2.82
N ASP A 179 5.22 21.52 3.03
CA ASP A 179 5.59 20.12 3.30
C ASP A 179 4.89 19.56 4.55
N THR A 180 4.67 20.38 5.57
CA THR A 180 3.88 19.99 6.74
C THR A 180 2.43 19.71 6.36
N GLN A 181 1.80 20.56 5.53
CA GLN A 181 0.42 20.36 5.08
C GLN A 181 0.26 19.12 4.18
N LEU A 182 1.33 18.73 3.49
CA LEU A 182 1.41 17.51 2.69
C LEU A 182 1.88 16.29 3.49
N ASN A 183 1.97 16.37 4.82
CA ASN A 183 2.47 15.26 5.65
C ASN A 183 3.87 14.75 5.25
N LEU A 184 4.72 15.60 4.68
CA LEU A 184 6.11 15.28 4.28
C LEU A 184 7.14 15.69 5.32
N ARG A 185 6.71 16.39 6.38
CA ARG A 185 7.58 16.85 7.46
C ARG A 185 7.14 16.25 8.79
N SER A 186 8.08 15.55 9.43
CA SER A 186 7.93 15.05 10.80
C SER A 186 7.79 16.21 11.81
N THR A 187 6.88 16.05 12.75
CA THR A 187 6.76 16.91 13.95
C THR A 187 7.32 16.23 15.22
N ASP A 188 7.78 14.98 15.12
CA ASP A 188 8.40 14.20 16.19
C ASP A 188 9.37 13.20 15.56
N ARG A 189 10.59 13.67 15.25
CA ARG A 189 11.58 12.90 14.50
C ARG A 189 12.03 11.64 15.24
N ALA A 190 12.21 11.74 16.57
CA ALA A 190 12.66 10.62 17.39
C ALA A 190 11.57 9.55 17.49
N GLY A 191 10.31 9.96 17.70
CA GLY A 191 9.18 9.03 17.70
C GLY A 191 8.94 8.39 16.33
N ASP A 192 9.08 9.15 15.24
CA ASP A 192 8.99 8.64 13.87
C ASP A 192 10.10 7.63 13.57
N LEU A 193 11.35 7.93 13.90
CA LEU A 193 12.47 7.03 13.68
C LEU A 193 12.28 5.72 14.46
N ARG A 194 11.88 5.81 15.74
CA ARG A 194 11.58 4.61 16.54
C ARG A 194 10.48 3.75 15.91
N LEU A 195 9.41 4.39 15.44
CA LEU A 195 8.30 3.68 14.82
C LEU A 195 8.71 3.03 13.50
N ILE A 196 9.49 3.73 12.66
CA ILE A 196 10.06 3.20 11.41
C ILE A 196 10.90 1.96 11.72
N LEU A 197 11.83 2.04 12.67
CA LEU A 197 12.72 0.91 12.99
C LEU A 197 11.93 -0.30 13.48
N ILE A 198 10.99 -0.12 14.42
CA ILE A 198 10.23 -1.25 14.97
C ILE A 198 9.33 -1.89 13.92
N VAL A 199 8.55 -1.10 13.17
CA VAL A 199 7.65 -1.64 12.14
C VAL A 199 8.46 -2.31 11.03
N CYS A 200 9.56 -1.70 10.61
CA CYS A 200 10.42 -2.28 9.57
C CYS A 200 11.01 -3.61 10.03
N THR A 201 11.49 -3.71 11.27
CA THR A 201 12.03 -4.96 11.80
C THR A 201 10.98 -6.04 11.89
N VAL A 202 9.78 -5.73 12.41
CA VAL A 202 8.70 -6.72 12.54
C VAL A 202 8.23 -7.20 11.18
N GLU A 203 7.93 -6.28 10.25
CA GLU A 203 7.49 -6.63 8.89
C GLU A 203 8.56 -7.42 8.15
N SER A 204 9.82 -6.99 8.22
CA SER A 204 10.93 -7.71 7.58
C SER A 204 11.06 -9.13 8.12
N ALA A 205 10.83 -9.35 9.41
CA ALA A 205 10.88 -10.69 10.00
C ALA A 205 9.73 -11.57 9.49
N VAL A 206 8.52 -11.03 9.33
CA VAL A 206 7.39 -11.78 8.78
C VAL A 206 7.62 -12.10 7.30
N GLU A 207 8.01 -11.12 6.50
CA GLU A 207 8.29 -11.29 5.07
C GLU A 207 9.44 -12.29 4.82
N LEU A 208 10.50 -12.25 5.65
CA LEU A 208 11.56 -13.27 5.60
C LEU A 208 11.04 -14.66 5.99
N GLY A 209 10.12 -14.74 6.95
CA GLY A 209 9.48 -16.00 7.34
C GLY A 209 8.60 -16.58 6.22
N ALA A 210 7.86 -15.73 5.51
CA ALA A 210 6.92 -16.13 4.46
C ALA A 210 7.61 -16.39 3.10
N PHE A 211 8.52 -15.50 2.68
CA PHE A 211 9.11 -15.49 1.34
C PHE A 211 10.64 -15.62 1.31
N GLY A 212 11.30 -15.70 2.47
CA GLY A 212 12.76 -15.66 2.57
C GLY A 212 13.49 -16.76 1.81
N LYS A 213 12.86 -17.89 1.49
CA LYS A 213 13.48 -18.97 0.70
C LYS A 213 14.04 -18.48 -0.63
N ALA A 214 13.33 -17.57 -1.32
CA ALA A 214 13.79 -17.04 -2.60
C ALA A 214 15.01 -16.11 -2.43
N LEU A 215 15.03 -15.32 -1.36
CA LEU A 215 16.15 -14.42 -1.03
C LEU A 215 17.38 -15.22 -0.55
N PHE A 216 17.20 -16.19 0.34
CA PHE A 216 18.27 -17.03 0.87
C PHE A 216 18.87 -17.99 -0.18
N GLY A 217 18.16 -18.22 -1.29
CA GLY A 217 18.68 -18.95 -2.44
C GLY A 217 19.65 -18.14 -3.32
N LEU A 218 19.81 -16.84 -3.07
CA LEU A 218 20.72 -15.97 -3.82
C LEU A 218 22.14 -16.01 -3.26
N THR A 219 23.14 -15.83 -4.11
CA THR A 219 24.52 -15.69 -3.66
C THR A 219 24.76 -14.33 -2.99
N PRO A 220 25.80 -14.17 -2.15
CA PRO A 220 26.11 -12.89 -1.52
C PRO A 220 26.28 -11.74 -2.54
N ARG A 221 26.85 -12.02 -3.71
CA ARG A 221 26.98 -11.04 -4.80
C ARG A 221 25.61 -10.62 -5.35
N GLN A 222 24.71 -11.58 -5.55
CA GLN A 222 23.36 -11.29 -6.01
C GLN A 222 22.59 -10.43 -5.00
N VAL A 223 22.72 -10.71 -3.71
CA VAL A 223 22.10 -9.88 -2.65
C VAL A 223 22.72 -8.48 -2.62
N LEU A 224 24.06 -8.38 -2.64
CA LEU A 224 24.77 -7.10 -2.55
C LEU A 224 24.44 -6.14 -3.69
N MET A 225 24.17 -6.65 -4.89
CA MET A 225 23.80 -5.83 -6.05
C MET A 225 22.29 -5.72 -6.23
N GLY A 226 21.55 -6.81 -6.01
CA GLY A 226 20.11 -6.90 -6.21
C GLY A 226 19.30 -6.14 -5.16
N ALA A 227 19.70 -6.17 -3.89
CA ALA A 227 18.93 -5.50 -2.84
C ALA A 227 18.95 -3.96 -2.95
N PRO A 228 20.12 -3.30 -3.15
CA PRO A 228 20.14 -1.86 -3.42
C PRO A 228 19.37 -1.50 -4.69
N LEU A 229 19.53 -2.29 -5.76
CA LEU A 229 18.80 -2.07 -7.02
C LEU A 229 17.29 -2.13 -6.81
N SER A 230 16.80 -3.14 -6.09
CA SER A 230 15.39 -3.30 -5.76
C SER A 230 14.88 -2.13 -4.93
N PHE A 231 15.62 -1.76 -3.88
CA PHE A 231 15.29 -0.58 -3.09
C PHE A 231 15.12 0.64 -3.99
N PHE A 232 16.10 0.99 -4.84
CA PHE A 232 15.99 2.18 -5.68
C PHE A 232 14.86 2.11 -6.71
N VAL A 233 14.75 1.00 -7.44
CA VAL A 233 13.73 0.79 -8.48
C VAL A 233 12.33 0.92 -7.88
N PHE A 234 12.03 0.20 -6.80
CA PHE A 234 10.71 0.22 -6.18
C PHE A 234 10.47 1.49 -5.38
N PHE A 235 11.51 2.11 -4.82
CA PHE A 235 11.34 3.39 -4.15
C PHE A 235 10.85 4.46 -5.12
N ILE A 236 11.42 4.49 -6.33
CA ILE A 236 11.01 5.39 -7.42
C ILE A 236 9.66 4.96 -8.02
N GLY A 237 9.50 3.69 -8.36
CA GLY A 237 8.38 3.17 -9.15
C GLY A 237 7.10 2.87 -8.37
N THR A 238 7.17 2.70 -7.05
CA THR A 238 6.00 2.32 -6.22
C THR A 238 5.93 3.12 -4.92
N VAL A 239 7.02 3.21 -4.14
CA VAL A 239 6.98 3.78 -2.79
C VAL A 239 6.68 5.28 -2.83
N LEU A 240 7.43 6.07 -3.60
CA LEU A 240 7.20 7.51 -3.74
C LEU A 240 5.82 7.80 -4.38
N PRO A 241 5.41 7.14 -5.49
CA PRO A 241 4.05 7.22 -6.03
C PRO A 241 2.97 7.05 -4.97
N THR A 242 3.05 5.96 -4.20
CA THR A 242 2.11 5.64 -3.14
C THR A 242 2.12 6.70 -2.04
N MET A 243 3.31 7.03 -1.55
CA MET A 243 3.51 7.97 -0.45
C MET A 243 2.95 9.35 -0.79
N ILE A 244 3.26 9.87 -1.99
CA ILE A 244 2.84 11.20 -2.42
C ILE A 244 1.35 11.23 -2.74
N LEU A 245 0.90 10.39 -3.68
CA LEU A 245 -0.46 10.48 -4.19
C LEU A 245 -1.49 10.21 -3.09
N ILE A 246 -1.32 9.11 -2.37
CA ILE A 246 -2.34 8.60 -1.46
C ILE A 246 -2.16 9.22 -0.07
N TYR A 247 -0.97 9.09 0.52
CA TYR A 247 -0.83 9.33 1.96
C TYR A 247 -0.42 10.76 2.31
N ALA A 248 0.35 11.43 1.44
CA ALA A 248 0.68 12.85 1.59
C ALA A 248 -0.48 13.75 1.17
N ILE A 249 -1.13 13.44 0.04
CA ILE A 249 -2.16 14.30 -0.55
C ILE A 249 -3.58 13.82 -0.22
N LEU A 250 -4.02 12.64 -0.68
CA LEU A 250 -5.43 12.22 -0.56
C LEU A 250 -5.89 11.99 0.89
N LEU A 251 -5.07 11.35 1.72
CA LEU A 251 -5.43 10.93 3.08
C LEU A 251 -5.93 12.08 3.99
N PRO A 252 -5.24 13.23 4.10
CA PRO A 252 -5.76 14.36 4.88
C PRO A 252 -7.08 14.90 4.32
N ARG A 253 -7.31 14.84 3.00
CA ARG A 253 -8.61 15.23 2.40
C ARG A 253 -9.69 14.21 2.72
N TYR A 254 -9.41 12.92 2.66
CA TYR A 254 -10.35 11.89 3.13
C TYR A 254 -10.75 12.12 4.58
N LEU A 255 -9.80 12.47 5.46
CA LEU A 255 -10.13 12.78 6.85
C LEU A 255 -11.00 14.03 6.96
N LYS A 256 -10.68 15.11 6.23
CA LYS A 256 -11.49 16.33 6.18
C LYS A 256 -12.92 16.06 5.69
N LEU A 257 -13.08 15.19 4.69
CA LEU A 257 -14.38 14.90 4.06
C LEU A 257 -15.22 13.93 4.88
N THR A 258 -14.60 12.93 5.50
CA THR A 258 -15.33 11.91 6.26
C THR A 258 -15.52 12.28 7.73
N GLY A 259 -14.63 13.08 8.31
CA GLY A 259 -14.58 13.34 9.74
C GLY A 259 -14.31 12.08 10.59
N SER A 260 -13.94 10.95 9.97
CA SER A 260 -13.82 9.64 10.60
C SER A 260 -12.48 9.00 10.26
N THR A 261 -11.68 8.71 11.28
CA THR A 261 -10.43 7.95 11.15
C THR A 261 -10.69 6.58 10.52
N ALA A 262 -11.75 5.88 10.94
CA ALA A 262 -12.08 4.56 10.39
C ALA A 262 -12.42 4.64 8.90
N SER A 263 -13.29 5.55 8.49
CA SER A 263 -13.61 5.75 7.07
C SER A 263 -12.36 6.14 6.26
N THR A 264 -11.49 6.97 6.83
CA THR A 264 -10.25 7.41 6.16
C THR A 264 -9.27 6.27 5.95
N VAL A 265 -9.13 5.37 6.93
CA VAL A 265 -8.31 4.16 6.81
C VAL A 265 -8.87 3.22 5.74
N LEU A 266 -10.19 2.99 5.74
CA LEU A 266 -10.84 2.15 4.72
C LEU A 266 -10.71 2.77 3.32
N LEU A 267 -10.86 4.08 3.17
CA LEU A 267 -10.67 4.76 1.88
C LEU A 267 -9.21 4.71 1.43
N GLY A 268 -8.24 4.88 2.32
CA GLY A 268 -6.82 4.71 1.97
C GLY A 268 -6.49 3.28 1.54
N GLY A 269 -7.05 2.27 2.22
CA GLY A 269 -6.97 0.87 1.82
C GLY A 269 -7.56 0.62 0.43
N LEU A 270 -8.77 1.14 0.19
CA LEU A 270 -9.48 0.97 -1.09
C LEU A 270 -8.78 1.68 -2.24
N THR A 271 -8.33 2.92 -2.04
CA THR A 271 -7.58 3.67 -3.06
C THR A 271 -6.27 2.99 -3.38
N TYR A 272 -5.56 2.47 -2.37
CA TYR A 272 -4.33 1.72 -2.63
C TYR A 272 -4.61 0.45 -3.44
N ALA A 273 -5.60 -0.36 -3.05
CA ALA A 273 -5.99 -1.54 -3.83
C ALA A 273 -6.45 -1.18 -5.26
N ALA A 274 -7.18 -0.08 -5.44
CA ALA A 274 -7.61 0.38 -6.75
C ALA A 274 -6.43 0.74 -7.68
N MET A 275 -5.31 1.21 -7.13
CA MET A 275 -4.10 1.43 -7.92
C MET A 275 -3.48 0.11 -8.42
N HIS A 276 -3.83 -1.02 -7.83
CA HIS A 276 -3.33 -2.35 -8.20
C HIS A 276 -4.33 -3.17 -9.03
N ILE A 277 -5.34 -2.56 -9.65
CA ILE A 277 -6.31 -3.32 -10.47
C ILE A 277 -5.61 -4.07 -11.60
N VAL A 278 -4.71 -3.41 -12.33
CA VAL A 278 -4.01 -3.97 -13.49
C VAL A 278 -2.71 -4.65 -13.06
N GLU A 279 -2.72 -5.50 -12.05
CA GLU A 279 -1.51 -6.21 -11.64
C GLU A 279 -0.97 -7.17 -12.71
N GLY A 280 0.32 -7.50 -12.64
CA GLY A 280 0.97 -8.37 -13.63
C GLY A 280 0.40 -9.79 -13.70
N TRP A 281 -0.35 -10.20 -12.68
CA TRP A 281 -1.05 -11.48 -12.59
C TRP A 281 -2.57 -11.36 -12.77
N SER A 282 -3.11 -10.13 -12.92
CA SER A 282 -4.53 -9.90 -13.19
C SER A 282 -4.89 -10.35 -14.61
N LEU A 283 -6.09 -10.91 -14.77
CA LEU A 283 -6.61 -11.45 -16.01
C LEU A 283 -7.97 -10.82 -16.31
N PHE A 284 -8.16 -10.35 -17.55
CA PHE A 284 -9.36 -9.64 -17.97
C PHE A 284 -10.01 -10.26 -19.22
N ASP A 285 -9.63 -11.48 -19.57
CA ASP A 285 -10.06 -12.15 -20.81
C ASP A 285 -11.49 -12.71 -20.72
N SER A 286 -12.01 -12.91 -19.50
CA SER A 286 -13.37 -13.39 -19.26
C SER A 286 -14.01 -12.69 -18.04
N PRO A 287 -15.37 -12.70 -17.93
CA PRO A 287 -16.04 -12.16 -16.73
C PRO A 287 -15.62 -12.87 -15.44
N LYS A 288 -15.37 -14.18 -15.51
CA LYS A 288 -14.92 -14.99 -14.37
C LYS A 288 -13.54 -14.53 -13.90
N ASP A 289 -12.58 -14.44 -14.81
CA ASP A 289 -11.21 -14.08 -14.48
C ASP A 289 -11.12 -12.62 -14.01
N THR A 290 -11.89 -11.73 -14.64
CA THR A 290 -12.04 -10.33 -14.20
C THR A 290 -12.54 -10.26 -12.76
N ALA A 291 -13.61 -11.00 -12.42
CA ALA A 291 -14.15 -11.01 -11.06
C ALA A 291 -13.15 -11.55 -10.05
N LEU A 292 -12.47 -12.65 -10.37
CA LEU A 292 -11.43 -13.23 -9.52
C LEU A 292 -10.26 -12.26 -9.32
N SER A 293 -9.76 -11.62 -10.37
CA SER A 293 -8.67 -10.65 -10.29
C SER A 293 -9.05 -9.45 -9.43
N LEU A 294 -10.23 -8.85 -9.63
CA LEU A 294 -10.68 -7.71 -8.83
C LEU A 294 -10.82 -8.05 -7.34
N ILE A 295 -11.34 -9.24 -7.01
CA ILE A 295 -11.45 -9.70 -5.62
C ILE A 295 -10.07 -9.92 -5.02
N PHE A 296 -9.15 -10.58 -5.74
CA PHE A 296 -7.81 -10.83 -5.23
C PHE A 296 -6.98 -9.55 -5.08
N VAL A 297 -7.16 -8.56 -5.96
CA VAL A 297 -6.54 -7.24 -5.79
C VAL A 297 -7.00 -6.60 -4.49
N LEU A 298 -8.30 -6.65 -4.18
CA LEU A 298 -8.82 -6.16 -2.90
C LEU A 298 -8.24 -6.97 -1.73
N PHE A 299 -8.22 -8.29 -1.83
CA PHE A 299 -7.69 -9.16 -0.78
C PHE A 299 -6.22 -8.92 -0.48
N THR A 300 -5.38 -8.75 -1.51
CA THR A 300 -3.95 -8.58 -1.35
C THR A 300 -3.59 -7.17 -0.89
N TYR A 301 -4.22 -6.12 -1.43
CA TYR A 301 -3.72 -4.75 -1.24
C TYR A 301 -4.52 -3.92 -0.23
N PHE A 302 -5.76 -4.30 0.12
CA PHE A 302 -6.58 -3.49 1.03
C PHE A 302 -5.94 -3.32 2.41
N GLY A 303 -5.50 -4.41 3.02
CA GLY A 303 -4.82 -4.42 4.33
C GLY A 303 -3.53 -3.58 4.34
N PRO A 304 -2.57 -3.84 3.43
CA PRO A 304 -1.37 -3.02 3.29
C PRO A 304 -1.68 -1.52 3.11
N GLY A 305 -2.76 -1.18 2.42
CA GLY A 305 -3.19 0.21 2.29
C GLY A 305 -3.71 0.81 3.61
N MET A 306 -4.39 0.02 4.43
CA MET A 306 -4.90 0.43 5.75
C MET A 306 -3.78 0.72 6.75
N ILE A 307 -2.75 -0.13 6.87
CA ILE A 307 -1.64 0.12 7.80
C ILE A 307 -0.86 1.38 7.42
N LYS A 308 -0.63 1.61 6.12
CA LYS A 308 -0.01 2.85 5.60
C LYS A 308 -0.84 4.09 5.97
N SER A 309 -2.17 4.00 5.90
CA SER A 309 -3.07 5.04 6.42
C SER A 309 -2.87 5.26 7.92
N VAL A 310 -2.92 4.20 8.72
CA VAL A 310 -2.78 4.30 10.19
C VAL A 310 -1.45 4.94 10.58
N LEU A 311 -0.33 4.48 10.01
CA LEU A 311 0.99 5.06 10.26
C LEU A 311 0.98 6.56 9.97
N THR A 312 0.46 6.98 8.82
CA THR A 312 0.41 8.39 8.42
C THR A 312 -0.54 9.21 9.30
N LEU A 313 -1.71 8.69 9.65
CA LEU A 313 -2.68 9.36 10.54
C LEU A 313 -2.12 9.58 11.95
N ARG A 314 -1.37 8.61 12.46
CA ARG A 314 -0.82 8.65 13.83
C ARG A 314 0.41 9.54 13.95
N THR A 315 1.16 9.73 12.86
CA THR A 315 2.40 10.51 12.88
C THR A 315 2.30 11.87 12.21
N GLY A 316 1.32 12.06 11.31
CA GLY A 316 1.29 13.19 10.39
C GLY A 316 2.47 13.21 9.42
N ASN A 317 3.10 12.06 9.17
CA ASN A 317 4.30 11.94 8.35
C ASN A 317 4.24 10.68 7.47
N ALA A 318 4.09 10.89 6.17
CA ALA A 318 4.01 9.84 5.16
C ALA A 318 5.33 9.05 5.03
N TRP A 319 6.48 9.63 5.38
CA TRP A 319 7.75 8.90 5.37
C TRP A 319 7.77 7.71 6.31
N VAL A 320 6.97 7.73 7.38
CA VAL A 320 6.92 6.65 8.37
C VAL A 320 6.39 5.36 7.75
N HIS A 321 5.35 5.41 6.93
CA HIS A 321 4.90 4.20 6.24
C HIS A 321 5.85 3.84 5.09
N ALA A 322 6.38 4.83 4.37
CA ALA A 322 7.26 4.59 3.24
C ALA A 322 8.50 3.79 3.66
N LEU A 323 9.15 4.18 4.75
CA LEU A 323 10.36 3.52 5.24
C LEU A 323 10.07 2.38 6.23
N GLY A 324 9.05 2.55 7.08
CA GLY A 324 8.74 1.59 8.13
C GLY A 324 8.03 0.33 7.63
N TYR A 325 7.27 0.41 6.54
CA TYR A 325 6.42 -0.70 6.09
C TYR A 325 6.62 -1.04 4.61
N HIS A 326 6.94 -0.07 3.75
CA HIS A 326 6.81 -0.25 2.30
C HIS A 326 8.13 -0.49 1.56
N ALA A 327 9.16 0.31 1.80
CA ALA A 327 10.35 0.28 0.94
C ALA A 327 11.22 -0.96 1.16
N ILE A 328 11.34 -1.42 2.41
CA ILE A 328 12.31 -2.46 2.78
C ILE A 328 11.68 -3.84 2.73
N ALA A 329 10.62 -4.07 3.50
CA ALA A 329 10.10 -5.41 3.69
C ALA A 329 9.50 -6.00 2.38
N PRO A 330 8.46 -5.41 1.76
CA PRO A 330 7.94 -5.99 0.52
C PRO A 330 8.87 -5.75 -0.68
N HIS A 331 9.62 -4.63 -0.75
CA HIS A 331 10.32 -4.26 -2.00
C HIS A 331 11.84 -4.42 -2.01
N THR A 332 12.50 -4.47 -0.85
CA THR A 332 13.91 -4.85 -0.79
C THR A 332 14.03 -6.34 -0.47
N ILE A 333 13.27 -6.88 0.47
CA ILE A 333 13.41 -8.28 0.87
C ILE A 333 12.73 -9.20 -0.15
N VAL A 334 11.44 -9.01 -0.42
CA VAL A 334 10.68 -9.96 -1.27
C VAL A 334 11.04 -9.82 -2.76
N ASP A 335 11.27 -8.60 -3.25
CA ASP A 335 11.49 -8.36 -4.69
C ASP A 335 12.95 -8.46 -5.17
N THR A 336 13.93 -8.62 -4.28
CA THR A 336 15.35 -8.79 -4.69
C THR A 336 15.56 -9.92 -5.70
N PRO A 337 15.00 -11.13 -5.52
CA PRO A 337 15.08 -12.20 -6.51
C PRO A 337 14.52 -11.83 -7.88
N LEU A 338 13.50 -10.97 -7.94
CA LEU A 338 12.97 -10.48 -9.22
C LEU A 338 14.01 -9.61 -9.91
N MET A 339 14.57 -8.61 -9.23
CA MET A 339 15.58 -7.72 -9.84
C MET A 339 16.86 -8.45 -10.24
N VAL A 340 17.31 -9.42 -9.45
CA VAL A 340 18.45 -10.28 -9.82
C VAL A 340 18.20 -10.98 -11.16
N ARG A 341 17.00 -11.56 -11.35
CA ARG A 341 16.64 -12.22 -12.61
C ARG A 341 16.48 -11.23 -13.76
N SER A 342 15.76 -10.13 -13.54
CA SER A 342 15.50 -9.10 -14.54
C SER A 342 16.77 -8.47 -15.10
N PHE A 343 17.78 -8.27 -14.26
CA PHE A 343 19.06 -7.66 -14.65
C PHE A 343 20.17 -8.68 -14.95
N GLY A 344 19.86 -9.98 -14.92
CA GLY A 344 20.85 -11.02 -15.22
C GLY A 344 22.05 -10.99 -14.28
N ILE A 345 21.83 -10.69 -12.99
CA ILE A 345 22.91 -10.61 -12.01
C ILE A 345 23.46 -12.02 -11.76
N ALA A 346 24.65 -12.28 -12.30
CA ALA A 346 25.29 -13.58 -12.22
C ALA A 346 25.63 -13.99 -10.77
N PRO A 347 25.55 -15.28 -10.43
CA PRO A 347 25.82 -15.79 -9.09
C PRO A 347 27.28 -15.64 -8.61
N SER A 348 28.19 -15.15 -9.46
CA SER A 348 29.68 -15.16 -9.39
C SER A 348 30.29 -16.42 -9.96
#